data_AF-A0A9D7XNZ4-F1
#
_entry.id   AF-A0A9D7XNZ4-F1
#
_cell.length_a   1.000
_cell.length_b   1.000
_cell.length_c   1.000
_cell.angle_alpha   90.00
_cell.angle_beta   90.00
_cell.angle_gamma   90.00
#
_symmetry.space_group_name_H-M   'P 1'
#
loop_
_entity.id
_entity.type
_entity.pdbx_description
1 polymer ?
#
loop_
_entity_poly.entity_id
_entity_poly.type
_entity_poly.pdbx_seq_one_letter_code
_entity_poly.pdbx_strand_id
1 'polypeptide(L)'
;MSGPLLLLSCVALSAAASFFLKLGATAQVEGGGFVALAFHHHTMLGGFCYAATFALYAVALQKVPLSLAQPVITGGASVVTAVVSVWLLRESMGAVNWLGLALVCLGLYLLFAGRL
;
A
#
# COMPACT_ATOMS: atom_id res chain seq x y z
N MET A 1 8.06 -12.75 15.96
CA MET A 1 7.03 -11.98 15.22
C MET A 1 6.04 -12.96 14.58
N SER A 2 4.78 -12.90 15.01
CA SER A 2 3.67 -13.69 14.44
C SER A 2 3.41 -13.24 12.99
N GLY A 3 3.08 -14.19 12.10
CA GLY A 3 2.81 -13.94 10.67
C GLY A 3 1.89 -12.74 10.37
N PRO A 4 0.76 -12.54 11.08
CA PRO A 4 -0.13 -11.40 10.83
C PRO A 4 0.48 -10.04 11.19
N LEU A 5 1.36 -9.96 12.20
CA LEU A 5 2.04 -8.69 12.53
C LEU A 5 2.97 -8.24 11.40
N LEU A 6 3.65 -9.19 10.74
CA LEU A 6 4.52 -8.90 9.59
C LEU A 6 3.72 -8.34 8.42
N LEU A 7 2.53 -8.91 8.14
CA LEU A 7 1.64 -8.44 7.09
C LEU A 7 1.08 -7.05 7.39
N LEU A 8 0.70 -6.78 8.64
CA LEU A 8 0.27 -5.44 9.07
C LEU A 8 1.36 -4.39 8.87
N SER A 9 2.60 -4.70 9.28
CA SER A 9 3.73 -3.81 9.06
C SER A 9 4.04 -3.61 7.58
N CYS A 10 3.93 -4.65 6.74
CA CYS A 10 4.05 -4.52 5.28
C CYS A 10 3.00 -3.55 4.72
N VAL A 11 1.74 -3.71 5.13
CA VAL A 11 0.63 -2.88 4.65
C VAL A 11 0.83 -1.42 5.05
N ALA A 12 1.22 -1.16 6.30
CA ALA A 12 1.50 0.18 6.78
C ALA A 12 2.68 0.82 6.03
N LEU A 13 3.75 0.06 5.81
CA LEU A 13 4.94 0.55 5.12
C LEU A 13 4.68 0.80 3.62
N SER A 14 3.85 -0.03 2.99
CA SER A 14 3.40 0.14 1.59
C SER A 14 2.53 1.40 1.43
N ALA A 15 1.65 1.67 2.40
CA ALA A 15 0.84 2.88 2.41
C ALA A 15 1.70 4.14 2.60
N ALA A 16 2.68 4.09 3.52
CA ALA A 16 3.66 5.16 3.70
C ALA A 16 4.50 5.39 2.42
N ALA A 17 4.93 4.31 1.75
CA ALA A 17 5.65 4.38 0.49
C ALA A 17 4.82 5.08 -0.60
N SER A 18 3.56 4.68 -0.74
CA SER A 18 2.61 5.27 -1.71
C SER A 18 2.36 6.75 -1.43
N PHE A 19 2.26 7.12 -0.15
CA PHE A 19 2.14 8.51 0.28
C PHE A 19 3.36 9.35 -0.10
N PHE A 20 4.58 8.92 0.23
CA PHE A 20 5.81 9.63 -0.15
C PHE A 20 6.00 9.71 -1.66
N LEU A 21 5.62 8.65 -2.38
CA LEU A 21 5.67 8.63 -3.84
C LEU A 21 4.71 9.65 -4.44
N LYS A 22 3.49 9.76 -3.89
CA LYS A 22 2.50 10.77 -4.30
C LYS A 22 3.01 12.20 -4.05
N LEU A 23 3.66 12.45 -2.91
CA LEU A 23 4.32 13.73 -2.61
C LEU A 23 5.46 14.04 -3.60
N GLY A 24 6.29 13.05 -3.91
CA GLY A 24 7.36 13.18 -4.91
C GLY A 24 6.83 13.43 -6.32
N ALA A 25 5.71 12.80 -6.69
CA ALA A 25 5.04 12.96 -7.97
C ALA A 25 4.37 14.32 -8.16
N THR A 26 3.89 14.94 -7.08
CA THR A 26 3.27 16.27 -7.11
C THR A 26 4.24 17.42 -6.88
N ALA A 27 5.44 17.15 -6.34
CA ALA A 27 6.53 18.10 -6.36
C ALA A 27 6.86 18.40 -7.84
N GLN A 28 6.56 19.63 -8.30
CA GLN A 28 6.86 20.02 -9.67
C GLN A 28 8.38 19.95 -9.88
N VAL A 29 8.82 18.91 -10.57
CA VAL A 29 10.22 18.76 -10.94
C VAL A 29 10.46 19.70 -12.12
N GLU A 30 11.07 20.85 -11.85
CA GLU A 30 11.56 21.78 -12.87
C GLU A 30 12.53 21.03 -13.79
N GLY A 31 12.07 20.66 -15.00
CA GLY A 31 12.87 19.90 -15.98
C GLY A 31 12.21 18.66 -16.59
N GLY A 32 11.00 18.26 -16.19
CA GLY A 32 10.10 17.40 -16.99
C GLY A 32 10.58 15.99 -17.38
N GLY A 33 11.69 15.49 -16.81
CA GLY A 33 12.24 14.18 -17.15
C GLY A 33 11.87 13.10 -16.13
N PHE A 34 11.48 11.90 -16.60
CA PHE A 34 11.23 10.72 -15.77
C PHE A 34 12.41 10.39 -14.83
N VAL A 35 13.64 10.65 -15.30
CA VAL A 35 14.88 10.45 -14.52
C VAL A 35 15.02 11.46 -13.38
N ALA A 36 14.63 12.72 -13.60
CA ALA A 36 14.69 13.75 -12.56
C ALA A 36 13.65 13.50 -11.45
N LEU A 37 12.48 12.95 -11.82
CA LEU A 37 11.48 12.50 -10.86
C LEU A 37 11.97 11.31 -10.02
N ALA A 38 12.69 10.37 -10.65
CA ALA A 38 13.24 9.19 -9.99
C ALA A 38 14.32 9.55 -8.94
N PHE A 39 15.11 10.60 -9.18
CA PHE A 39 16.13 11.10 -8.25
C PHE A 39 15.61 12.13 -7.24
N HIS A 40 14.33 12.48 -7.28
CA HIS A 40 13.77 13.41 -6.32
C HIS A 40 13.76 12.80 -4.91
N HIS A 41 14.18 13.57 -3.89
CA HIS A 41 14.40 13.08 -2.52
C HIS A 41 13.19 12.32 -1.95
N HIS A 42 11.98 12.80 -2.22
CA HIS A 42 10.73 12.18 -1.76
C HIS A 42 10.40 10.87 -2.50
N THR A 43 10.68 10.80 -3.80
CA THR A 43 10.51 9.59 -4.62
C THR A 43 11.48 8.49 -4.19
N MET A 44 12.73 8.84 -3.89
CA MET A 44 13.71 7.88 -3.36
C MET A 44 13.31 7.32 -2.01
N LEU A 45 12.78 8.16 -1.11
CA LEU A 45 12.30 7.72 0.20
C LEU A 45 11.10 6.77 0.08
N GLY A 46 10.16 7.08 -0.80
CA GLY A 46 9.05 6.19 -1.15
C GLY A 46 9.54 4.86 -1.73
N GLY A 47 10.50 4.90 -2.67
CA GLY A 47 11.13 3.71 -3.24
C GLY A 47 11.83 2.84 -2.20
N PHE A 48 12.52 3.44 -1.25
CA PHE A 48 13.16 2.71 -0.15
C PHE A 48 12.14 2.03 0.76
N CYS A 49 11.02 2.71 1.10
CA CYS A 49 9.92 2.07 1.84
C CYS A 49 9.29 0.91 1.06
N TYR A 50 9.17 1.01 -0.27
CA TYR A 50 8.71 -0.10 -1.11
C TYR A 50 9.68 -1.28 -1.09
N ALA A 51 10.99 -1.02 -1.18
CA ALA A 51 12.01 -2.06 -1.08
C ALA A 51 11.98 -2.76 0.29
N ALA A 52 11.81 -2.00 1.37
CA ALA A 52 11.65 -2.56 2.71
C ALA A 52 10.36 -3.40 2.83
N THR A 53 9.25 -2.93 2.25
CA THR A 53 7.98 -3.68 2.20
C THR A 53 8.16 -5.00 1.46
N PHE A 54 8.88 -5.00 0.34
CA PHE A 54 9.20 -6.20 -0.42
C PHE A 54 10.02 -7.19 0.40
N ALA A 55 11.05 -6.73 1.12
CA ALA A 55 11.85 -7.57 2.00
C ALA A 55 11.01 -8.19 3.14
N LEU A 56 10.17 -7.40 3.81
CA LEU A 56 9.27 -7.93 4.84
C LEU A 56 8.26 -8.93 4.25
N TYR A 57 7.76 -8.68 3.03
CA TYR A 57 6.83 -9.59 2.37
C TYR A 57 7.48 -10.94 2.07
N ALA A 58 8.72 -10.94 1.60
CA ALA A 58 9.49 -12.16 1.39
C ALA A 58 9.60 -12.99 2.68
N VAL A 59 9.80 -12.35 3.83
CA VAL A 59 9.80 -13.02 5.14
C VAL A 59 8.40 -13.51 5.54
N ALA A 60 7.35 -12.74 5.26
CA ALA A 60 5.98 -13.15 5.54
C ALA A 60 5.54 -14.38 4.71
N LEU A 61 6.01 -14.48 3.46
CA LEU A 61 5.76 -15.61 2.57
C LEU A 61 6.36 -16.92 3.06
N GLN A 62 7.39 -16.87 3.92
CA GLN A 62 7.93 -18.08 4.56
C GLN A 62 6.97 -18.66 5.62
N LYS A 63 6.01 -17.87 6.11
CA LYS A 63 5.10 -18.25 7.21
C LYS A 63 3.65 -18.41 6.81
N VAL A 64 3.25 -17.84 5.67
CA VAL A 64 1.85 -17.80 5.21
C VAL A 64 1.80 -18.24 3.75
N PRO A 65 0.84 -19.09 3.34
CA PRO A 65 0.70 -19.48 1.94
C PRO A 65 0.44 -18.24 1.07
N LEU A 66 1.09 -18.21 -0.10
CA LEU A 66 1.00 -17.13 -1.09
C LEU A 66 -0.45 -16.78 -1.44
N SER A 67 -1.34 -17.78 -1.45
CA SER A 67 -2.78 -17.67 -1.72
C SER A 67 -3.52 -16.73 -0.76
N LEU A 68 -3.01 -16.53 0.46
CA LEU A 68 -3.59 -15.62 1.46
C LEU A 68 -2.77 -14.35 1.60
N ALA A 69 -1.45 -14.44 1.50
CA ALA A 69 -0.58 -13.30 1.71
C ALA A 69 -0.77 -12.23 0.63
N GLN A 70 -0.94 -12.62 -0.64
CA GLN A 70 -1.03 -11.67 -1.75
C GLN A 70 -2.34 -10.86 -1.75
N PRO A 71 -3.53 -11.45 -1.53
CA PRO A 71 -4.77 -10.68 -1.36
C PRO A 71 -4.74 -9.77 -0.15
N VAL A 72 -4.19 -10.23 0.99
CA VAL A 72 -4.08 -9.42 2.22
C VAL A 72 -3.21 -8.20 2.01
N ILE A 73 -2.04 -8.35 1.38
CA ILE A 73 -1.18 -7.20 1.10
C ILE A 73 -1.83 -6.29 0.08
N THR A 74 -2.33 -6.81 -1.03
CA THR A 74 -2.83 -5.96 -2.13
C THR A 74 -4.10 -5.23 -1.70
N GLY A 75 -5.08 -5.96 -1.15
CA GLY A 75 -6.33 -5.39 -0.67
C GLY A 75 -6.13 -4.56 0.58
N GLY A 76 -5.36 -5.05 1.57
CA GLY A 76 -5.07 -4.32 2.80
C GLY A 76 -4.28 -3.03 2.56
N ALA A 77 -3.25 -3.06 1.72
CA ALA A 77 -2.53 -1.85 1.32
C ALA A 77 -3.42 -0.90 0.54
N SER A 78 -4.30 -1.39 -0.34
CA SER A 78 -5.27 -0.53 -1.04
C SER A 78 -6.22 0.18 -0.08
N VAL A 79 -6.77 -0.55 0.91
CA VAL A 79 -7.67 0.00 1.92
C VAL A 79 -6.95 1.03 2.79
N VAL A 80 -5.80 0.67 3.35
CA VAL A 80 -5.03 1.58 4.20
C VAL A 80 -4.55 2.81 3.43
N THR A 81 -4.06 2.63 2.20
CA THR A 81 -3.65 3.76 1.35
C THR A 81 -4.82 4.67 1.02
N ALA A 82 -6.00 4.12 0.69
CA ALA A 82 -7.20 4.94 0.45
C ALA A 82 -7.59 5.77 1.68
N VAL A 83 -7.62 5.15 2.87
CA VAL A 83 -7.93 5.86 4.12
C VAL A 83 -6.89 6.93 4.43
N VAL A 84 -5.60 6.60 4.30
CA VAL A 84 -4.47 7.53 4.51
C VAL A 84 -4.54 8.69 3.50
N SER A 85 -4.89 8.44 2.24
CA SER A 85 -5.03 9.48 1.23
C SER A 85 -6.17 10.45 1.54
N VAL A 86 -7.32 9.95 1.99
CA VAL A 86 -8.43 10.82 2.41
C VAL A 86 -8.05 11.65 3.64
N TRP A 87 -7.33 11.07 4.60
CA TRP A 87 -6.94 11.76 5.84
C TRP A 87 -5.79 12.75 5.67
N LEU A 88 -4.69 12.36 5.02
CA LEU A 88 -3.48 13.18 4.90
C LEU A 88 -3.48 14.05 3.64
N LEU A 89 -3.93 13.53 2.49
CA LEU A 89 -3.98 14.32 1.25
C LEU A 89 -5.28 15.10 1.08
N ARG A 90 -6.28 14.87 1.95
CA ARG A 90 -7.62 15.47 1.85
C ARG A 90 -8.26 15.26 0.47
N GLU A 91 -7.95 14.13 -0.17
CA GLU A 91 -8.56 13.78 -1.45
C GLU A 91 -10.06 13.48 -1.25
N SER A 92 -10.91 14.13 -2.04
CA SER A 92 -12.36 13.89 -2.00
C SER A 92 -12.69 12.60 -2.73
N MET A 93 -12.99 11.54 -1.99
CA MET A 93 -13.52 10.30 -2.55
C MET A 93 -15.04 10.37 -2.69
N GLY A 94 -15.54 10.21 -3.93
CA GLY A 94 -16.97 10.11 -4.19
C GLY A 94 -17.61 8.86 -3.57
N ALA A 95 -18.93 8.87 -3.42
CA ALA A 95 -19.68 7.78 -2.79
C ALA A 95 -19.47 6.41 -3.46
N VAL A 96 -19.26 6.38 -4.78
CA VAL A 96 -18.98 5.15 -5.54
C VAL A 96 -17.61 4.56 -5.17
N ASN A 97 -16.60 5.39 -4.93
CA ASN A 97 -15.26 4.94 -4.54
C ASN A 97 -15.29 4.28 -3.16
N TRP A 98 -16.07 4.85 -2.24
CA TRP A 98 -16.32 4.26 -0.92
C TRP A 98 -17.04 2.91 -1.01
N LEU A 99 -18.01 2.79 -1.92
CA LEU A 99 -18.72 1.54 -2.16
C LEU A 99 -17.78 0.47 -2.73
N GLY A 100 -16.91 0.84 -3.68
CA GLY A 100 -15.84 -0.02 -4.18
C GLY A 100 -14.86 -0.45 -3.08
N LEU A 101 -14.48 0.45 -2.18
CA LEU A 101 -13.61 0.12 -1.04
C LEU A 101 -14.28 -0.88 -0.08
N ALA A 102 -15.57 -0.69 0.19
CA ALA A 102 -16.36 -1.63 1.00
C ALA A 102 -16.43 -3.02 0.34
N LEU A 103 -16.58 -3.09 -0.99
CA LEU A 103 -16.53 -4.34 -1.76
C LEU A 103 -15.16 -5.02 -1.68
N VAL A 104 -14.06 -4.27 -1.70
CA VAL A 104 -12.70 -4.83 -1.50
C VAL A 104 -12.58 -5.44 -0.10
N CYS A 105 -13.03 -4.73 0.94
CA CYS A 105 -13.06 -5.24 2.30
C CYS A 105 -13.93 -6.51 2.42
N LEU A 106 -15.09 -6.53 1.77
CA LEU A 106 -15.98 -7.69 1.74
C LEU A 106 -15.34 -8.88 1.03
N GLY A 107 -14.67 -8.66 -0.11
CA GLY A 107 -13.94 -9.70 -0.83
C GLY A 107 -12.81 -10.31 0.00
N LEU A 108 -12.05 -9.46 0.72
CA LEU A 108 -11.05 -9.91 1.69
C LEU A 108 -11.69 -10.77 2.80
N TYR A 109 -12.80 -10.32 3.38
CA TYR A 109 -13.50 -11.06 4.42
C TYR A 109 -13.98 -12.43 3.92
N LEU A 110 -14.60 -12.50 2.74
CA LEU A 110 -15.08 -13.75 2.14
C LEU A 110 -13.93 -14.74 1.87
N LEU A 111 -12.77 -14.23 1.44
CA LEU A 111 -11.58 -15.06 1.23
C LEU A 111 -11.11 -15.73 2.52
N PHE A 112 -11.20 -15.02 3.66
CA PHE A 112 -10.91 -15.58 4.98
C PHE A 112 -12.04 -16.48 5.50
N ALA A 113 -13.31 -16.12 5.27
CA ALA A 113 -14.47 -16.85 5.74
C ALA A 113 -14.58 -18.24 5.09
N GLY A 114 -14.23 -18.40 3.81
CA GLY A 114 -14.23 -19.70 3.14
C GLY A 114 -13.15 -20.69 3.62
N ARG A 115 -12.35 -20.31 4.61
CA ARG A 115 -11.24 -21.10 5.18
C ARG A 115 -11.40 -21.38 6.69
N LEU A 116 -12.43 -20.83 7.34
CA LEU A 116 -12.84 -21.11 8.72
C LEU A 116 -13.82 -22.30 8.74
#